data_AF-A0AAD5GZC3-F1
#
_entry.id   AF-A0AAD5GZC3-F1
#
_cell.length_a   1.000
_cell.length_b   1.000
_cell.length_c   1.000
_cell.angle_alpha   90.00
_cell.angle_beta   90.00
_cell.angle_gamma   90.00
#
_symmetry.space_group_name_H-M   'P 1'
#
loop_
_entity.id
_entity.type
_entity.pdbx_description
1 polymer ?
#
loop_
_entity_poly.entity_id
_entity_poly.type
_entity_poly.pdbx_seq_one_letter_code
_entity_poly.pdbx_strand_id
1 'polypeptide(L)'
;MDEVIGFEDGEVASLLSSAEGMPTLDIGKRIFCNSAVNMKNIVAVGFDMDYTLAQYKPDTFESLAYDGTVEKLVTNLGYPKELLEWSFDWTYMVRGLVLDKKRGNILKMDRHKYVKVAYHGFRLMSKSEKVATYGNTFTRDAFDGPDYAHIDTLFSLAEAYLFAQLVDFKDKNPEKIS
;
A
#
# COMPACT_ATOMS: atom_id res chain seq x y z
N MET A 1 -23.93 13.63 18.12
CA MET A 1 -24.68 14.62 17.30
C MET A 1 -23.63 15.59 16.84
N ASP A 2 -23.05 15.34 15.67
CA ASP A 2 -22.06 16.24 15.10
C ASP A 2 -22.80 17.31 14.31
N GLU A 3 -22.65 18.57 14.73
CA GLU A 3 -23.13 19.72 13.98
C GLU A 3 -22.43 19.77 12.63
N VAL A 4 -23.20 19.62 11.56
CA VAL A 4 -22.76 19.93 10.20
C VAL A 4 -22.58 21.43 10.13
N ILE A 5 -21.33 21.89 10.15
CA ILE A 5 -20.98 23.29 9.91
C ILE A 5 -21.23 23.55 8.43
N GLY A 6 -22.42 24.03 8.09
CA GLY A 6 -22.74 24.53 6.76
C GLY A 6 -22.09 25.90 6.58
N PHE A 7 -21.14 26.00 5.65
CA PHE A 7 -20.64 27.30 5.19
C PHE A 7 -21.51 27.77 4.02
N GLU A 8 -22.00 29.01 4.08
CA GLU A 8 -22.69 29.63 2.94
C GLU A 8 -21.67 29.91 1.81
N ASP A 9 -22.09 29.78 0.55
CA ASP A 9 -21.22 29.93 -0.64
C ASP A 9 -20.42 31.24 -0.67
N GLY A 10 -20.92 32.30 -0.04
CA GLY A 10 -20.25 33.61 0.07
C GLY A 10 -19.10 33.65 1.09
N GLU A 11 -19.15 32.84 2.14
CA GLU A 11 -18.12 32.76 3.18
C GLU A 11 -16.88 32.00 2.71
N VAL A 12 -17.08 30.93 1.94
CA VAL A 12 -15.98 30.13 1.38
C VAL A 12 -15.21 30.93 0.32
N ALA A 13 -15.91 31.74 -0.47
CA ALA A 13 -15.32 32.59 -1.50
C ALA A 13 -14.45 33.71 -0.93
N SER A 14 -14.87 34.32 0.19
CA SER A 14 -14.09 35.38 0.85
C SER A 14 -12.80 34.82 1.48
N LEU A 15 -12.87 33.65 2.13
CA LEU A 15 -11.74 32.94 2.74
C LEU A 15 -10.66 32.52 1.72
N LEU A 16 -11.05 32.21 0.49
CA LEU A 16 -10.12 31.82 -0.58
C LEU A 16 -9.46 33.03 -1.29
N SER A 17 -10.00 34.24 -1.12
CA SER A 17 -9.61 35.44 -1.88
C SER A 17 -8.56 36.33 -1.20
N SER A 18 -8.37 36.19 0.11
CA SER A 18 -7.41 36.99 0.89
C SER A 18 -6.13 36.21 1.20
N ALA A 19 -5.01 36.59 0.56
CA ALA A 19 -3.68 36.03 0.86
C ALA A 19 -3.20 36.37 2.28
N GLU A 20 -3.81 37.36 2.93
CA GLU A 20 -3.55 37.74 4.32
C GLU A 20 -4.75 37.32 5.17
N GLY A 21 -4.59 36.28 5.98
CA GLY A 21 -5.58 35.90 6.99
C GLY A 21 -6.40 34.64 6.73
N MET A 22 -5.95 33.71 5.88
CA MET A 22 -6.55 32.37 5.87
C MET A 22 -6.44 31.76 7.28
N PRO A 23 -7.55 31.37 7.95
CA PRO A 23 -7.47 30.47 9.07
C PRO A 23 -6.71 29.25 8.57
N THR A 24 -5.60 28.90 9.22
CA THR A 24 -4.83 27.73 8.84
C THR A 24 -5.73 26.52 9.05
N LEU A 25 -6.39 26.05 7.98
CA LEU A 25 -7.17 24.83 8.02
C LEU A 25 -6.27 23.73 8.62
N ASP A 26 -6.85 22.89 9.47
CA ASP A 26 -6.14 21.69 9.91
C ASP A 26 -5.65 20.92 8.69
N ILE A 27 -4.45 20.35 8.75
CA ILE A 27 -3.84 19.70 7.60
C ILE A 27 -4.72 18.57 7.04
N GLY A 28 -5.50 17.89 7.90
CA GLY A 28 -6.46 16.86 7.51
C GLY A 28 -7.69 17.37 6.76
N LYS A 29 -7.93 18.70 6.76
CA LYS A 29 -9.03 19.37 6.05
C LYS A 29 -8.57 20.12 4.79
N ARG A 30 -7.28 20.07 4.45
CA ARG A 30 -6.72 20.76 3.27
C ARG A 30 -6.82 19.89 2.03
N ILE A 31 -7.03 20.54 0.89
CA ILE A 31 -6.96 19.92 -0.44
C ILE A 31 -5.60 20.29 -1.05
N PHE A 32 -4.78 19.28 -1.36
CA PHE A 32 -3.48 19.48 -2.00
C PHE A 32 -3.62 19.48 -3.53
N CYS A 33 -2.87 20.35 -4.20
CA CYS A 33 -2.98 20.57 -5.64
C CYS A 33 -1.64 20.30 -6.33
N ASN A 34 -1.59 19.25 -7.16
CA ASN A 34 -0.42 18.95 -7.99
C ASN A 34 -0.45 19.70 -9.34
N SER A 35 -1.63 20.02 -9.83
CA SER A 35 -1.85 20.72 -11.11
C SER A 35 -3.11 21.56 -11.01
N ALA A 36 -3.09 22.76 -11.58
CA ALA A 36 -4.21 23.70 -11.46
C ALA A 36 -5.49 23.12 -12.11
N VAL A 37 -6.59 23.11 -11.35
CA VAL A 37 -7.92 22.70 -11.81
C VAL A 37 -8.88 23.87 -11.58
N ASN A 38 -9.61 24.26 -12.62
CA ASN A 38 -10.65 25.28 -12.50
C ASN A 38 -11.98 24.59 -12.16
N MET A 39 -12.35 24.62 -10.88
CA MET A 39 -13.57 23.98 -10.38
C MET A 39 -14.86 24.52 -11.02
N LYS A 40 -14.87 25.77 -11.53
CA LYS A 40 -16.04 26.34 -12.22
C LYS A 40 -16.41 25.60 -13.50
N ASN A 41 -15.44 24.90 -14.11
CA ASN A 41 -15.65 24.17 -15.37
C ASN A 41 -16.06 22.71 -15.15
N ILE A 42 -16.13 22.25 -13.89
CA ILE A 42 -16.50 20.88 -13.56
C ILE A 42 -18.02 20.78 -13.44
N VAL A 43 -18.65 20.00 -14.32
CA VAL A 43 -20.12 19.82 -14.36
C VAL A 43 -20.61 18.56 -13.65
N ALA A 44 -19.71 17.64 -13.36
CA ALA A 44 -20.01 16.38 -12.68
C ALA A 44 -18.81 15.92 -11.86
N VAL A 45 -19.08 15.26 -10.73
CA VAL A 45 -18.07 14.66 -9.85
C VAL A 45 -18.44 13.19 -9.67
N GLY A 46 -17.54 12.30 -10.12
CA GLY A 46 -17.66 10.87 -9.87
C GLY A 46 -16.93 10.49 -8.59
N PHE A 47 -17.54 9.62 -7.80
CA PHE A 47 -16.93 9.06 -6.60
C PHE A 47 -16.71 7.57 -6.79
N ASP A 48 -15.50 7.11 -6.43
CA ASP A 48 -15.29 5.71 -6.14
C ASP A 48 -15.93 5.36 -4.77
N MET A 49 -16.23 4.10 -4.53
CA MET A 49 -16.88 3.67 -3.29
C MET A 49 -15.83 3.35 -2.23
N ASP A 50 -15.03 2.32 -2.48
CA ASP A 50 -14.18 1.72 -1.45
C ASP A 50 -12.95 2.58 -1.16
N TYR A 51 -12.67 2.82 0.11
CA TYR A 51 -11.62 3.73 0.57
C TYR A 51 -11.72 5.19 0.06
N THR A 52 -12.84 5.55 -0.58
CA THR A 52 -13.16 6.93 -0.99
C THR A 52 -14.38 7.43 -0.24
N LEU A 53 -15.55 6.80 -0.43
CA LEU A 53 -16.77 7.09 0.34
C LEU A 53 -16.88 6.16 1.56
N ALA A 54 -16.64 4.87 1.35
CA ALA A 54 -16.64 3.85 2.39
C ALA A 54 -15.23 3.70 2.97
N GLN A 55 -15.00 4.28 4.15
CA GLN A 55 -13.74 4.14 4.86
C GLN A 55 -13.79 2.90 5.77
N TYR A 56 -13.05 1.86 5.39
CA TYR A 56 -12.93 0.65 6.19
C TYR A 56 -11.98 0.85 7.36
N LYS A 57 -12.22 0.10 8.44
CA LYS A 57 -11.27 0.02 9.55
C LYS A 57 -10.23 -1.07 9.21
N PRO A 58 -8.94 -0.71 9.03
CA PRO A 58 -7.91 -1.66 8.58
C PRO A 58 -7.77 -2.89 9.48
N ASP A 59 -7.83 -2.68 10.79
CA ASP A 59 -7.71 -3.72 11.83
C ASP A 59 -8.73 -4.87 11.69
N THR A 60 -9.91 -4.59 11.14
CA THR A 60 -10.97 -5.57 10.96
C THR A 60 -11.06 -6.07 9.53
N PHE A 61 -11.06 -5.15 8.56
CA PHE A 61 -11.29 -5.51 7.16
C PHE A 61 -10.09 -6.24 6.55
N GLU A 62 -8.87 -5.75 6.79
CA GLU A 62 -7.66 -6.40 6.24
C GLU A 62 -7.40 -7.74 6.91
N SER A 63 -7.68 -7.84 8.22
CA SER A 63 -7.59 -9.11 8.96
C SER A 63 -8.54 -10.16 8.40
N LEU A 64 -9.80 -9.78 8.10
CA LEU A 64 -10.75 -10.69 7.46
C LEU A 64 -10.25 -11.16 6.08
N ALA A 65 -9.71 -10.24 5.28
CA ALA A 65 -9.17 -10.58 3.96
C ALA A 65 -7.95 -11.51 4.08
N TYR A 66 -7.08 -11.27 5.06
CA TYR A 66 -5.93 -12.12 5.38
C TYR A 66 -6.38 -13.53 5.75
N ASP A 67 -7.26 -13.66 6.75
CA ASP A 67 -7.74 -14.95 7.27
C ASP A 67 -8.40 -15.77 6.16
N GLY A 68 -9.27 -15.13 5.37
CA GLY A 68 -9.92 -15.78 4.24
C GLY A 68 -8.97 -16.18 3.11
N THR A 69 -7.83 -15.49 2.97
CA THR A 69 -6.78 -15.86 2.01
C THR A 69 -5.99 -17.06 2.50
N VAL A 70 -5.56 -17.05 3.77
CA VAL A 70 -4.86 -18.16 4.41
C VAL A 70 -5.71 -19.44 4.37
N GLU A 71 -7.00 -19.35 4.68
CA GLU A 71 -7.92 -20.48 4.59
C GLU A 71 -7.92 -21.07 3.17
N LYS A 72 -8.10 -20.23 2.14
CA LYS A 72 -8.09 -20.67 0.74
C LYS A 72 -6.76 -21.29 0.31
N LEU A 73 -5.63 -20.77 0.76
CA LEU A 73 -4.32 -21.36 0.45
C LEU A 73 -4.26 -22.82 0.96
N VAL A 74 -4.74 -23.06 2.17
CA VAL A 74 -4.72 -24.38 2.79
C VAL A 74 -5.78 -25.31 2.18
N THR A 75 -7.02 -24.84 2.02
CA THR A 75 -8.14 -25.69 1.59
C THR A 75 -8.14 -25.96 0.08
N ASN A 76 -7.76 -24.98 -0.74
CA ASN A 76 -7.91 -25.07 -2.20
C ASN A 76 -6.58 -25.29 -2.91
N LEU A 77 -5.47 -24.78 -2.38
CA LEU A 77 -4.15 -24.88 -3.00
C LEU A 77 -3.21 -25.88 -2.31
N GLY A 78 -3.65 -26.51 -1.20
CA GLY A 78 -2.91 -27.56 -0.53
C GLY A 78 -1.68 -27.09 0.24
N TYR A 79 -1.64 -25.82 0.64
CA TYR A 79 -0.56 -25.31 1.50
C TYR A 79 -0.61 -25.97 2.90
N PRO A 80 0.51 -26.00 3.65
CA PRO A 80 0.57 -26.60 4.98
C PRO A 80 -0.48 -26.02 5.94
N LYS A 81 -1.13 -26.87 6.73
CA LYS A 81 -2.18 -26.46 7.69
C LYS A 81 -1.66 -25.53 8.79
N GLU A 82 -0.36 -25.54 9.04
CA GLU A 82 0.35 -24.69 10.00
C GLU A 82 0.15 -23.19 9.69
N LEU A 83 -0.17 -22.84 8.44
CA LEU A 83 -0.49 -21.46 8.06
C LEU A 83 -1.74 -20.92 8.77
N LEU A 84 -2.70 -21.79 9.15
CA LEU A 84 -3.92 -21.38 9.86
C LEU A 84 -3.62 -20.84 11.28
N GLU A 85 -2.42 -21.08 11.81
CA GLU A 85 -1.98 -20.60 13.11
C GLU A 85 -1.26 -19.24 13.02
N TRP A 86 -1.09 -18.69 11.81
CA TRP A 86 -0.42 -17.42 11.62
C TRP A 86 -1.28 -16.24 12.07
N SER A 87 -0.60 -15.22 12.57
CA SER A 87 -1.19 -13.93 12.92
C SER A 87 -0.85 -12.87 11.88
N PHE A 88 -1.75 -11.91 11.70
CA PHE A 88 -1.56 -10.76 10.84
C PHE A 88 -1.38 -9.47 11.64
N ASP A 89 -0.37 -8.67 11.27
CA ASP A 89 -0.15 -7.32 11.77
C ASP A 89 -0.42 -6.31 10.66
N TRP A 90 -1.61 -5.70 10.70
CA TRP A 90 -2.07 -4.71 9.72
C TRP A 90 -1.26 -3.41 9.72
N THR A 91 -0.43 -3.17 10.75
CA THR A 91 0.38 -1.94 10.84
C THR A 91 1.76 -2.06 10.18
N TYR A 92 2.16 -3.28 9.82
CA TYR A 92 3.53 -3.55 9.35
C TYR A 92 3.78 -3.09 7.91
N MET A 93 2.80 -3.30 7.03
CA MET A 93 2.93 -2.99 5.60
C MET A 93 2.51 -1.56 5.29
N VAL A 94 3.11 -0.99 4.25
CA VAL A 94 2.79 0.36 3.77
C VAL A 94 2.54 0.36 2.26
N ARG A 95 1.69 1.28 1.81
CA ARG A 95 1.41 1.45 0.37
C ARG A 95 2.66 1.91 -0.41
N GLY A 96 2.69 1.58 -1.70
CA GLY A 96 3.76 1.92 -2.63
C GLY A 96 5.03 1.08 -2.41
N LEU A 97 4.85 -0.17 -2.01
CA LEU A 97 5.89 -1.21 -2.05
C LEU A 97 5.81 -1.97 -3.38
N VAL A 98 6.87 -2.67 -3.73
CA VAL A 98 6.89 -3.59 -4.87
C VAL A 98 7.38 -4.96 -4.41
N LEU A 99 6.61 -6.00 -4.70
CA LEU A 99 7.00 -7.39 -4.46
C LEU A 99 7.77 -7.90 -5.68
N ASP A 100 8.99 -8.38 -5.47
CA ASP A 100 9.73 -9.23 -6.41
C ASP A 100 9.38 -10.68 -6.08
N LYS A 101 8.44 -11.24 -6.86
CA LYS A 101 7.91 -12.59 -6.64
C LYS A 101 8.94 -13.66 -6.96
N LYS A 102 9.83 -13.39 -7.92
CA LYS A 102 10.86 -14.32 -8.34
C LYS A 102 11.91 -14.55 -7.26
N ARG A 103 12.29 -13.49 -6.56
CA ARG A 103 13.35 -13.52 -5.55
C ARG A 103 12.85 -13.50 -4.10
N GLY A 104 11.53 -13.44 -3.88
CA GLY A 104 10.95 -13.40 -2.53
C GLY A 104 11.19 -12.08 -1.80
N ASN A 105 11.31 -10.96 -2.51
CA ASN A 105 11.73 -9.69 -1.90
C ASN A 105 10.63 -8.62 -1.92
N ILE A 106 10.65 -7.74 -0.92
CA ILE A 106 9.77 -6.58 -0.80
C ILE A 106 10.61 -5.32 -0.89
N LEU A 107 10.30 -4.46 -1.84
CA LEU A 107 11.13 -3.33 -2.24
C LEU A 107 10.43 -2.01 -1.95
N LYS A 108 11.19 -1.08 -1.35
CA LYS A 108 10.84 0.35 -1.32
C LYS A 108 11.81 1.10 -2.23
N MET A 109 11.26 1.69 -3.29
CA MET A 109 12.01 2.42 -4.29
C MET A 109 11.80 3.93 -4.17
N ASP A 110 12.74 4.70 -4.72
CA ASP A 110 12.53 6.11 -4.99
C ASP A 110 11.84 6.35 -6.35
N ARG A 111 11.55 7.61 -6.66
CA ARG A 111 10.92 8.03 -7.92
C ARG A 111 11.72 7.66 -9.18
N HIS A 112 13.01 7.35 -9.05
CA HIS A 112 13.91 6.98 -10.14
C HIS A 112 14.09 5.46 -10.25
N LYS A 113 13.25 4.68 -9.54
CA LYS A 113 13.28 3.21 -9.46
C LYS A 113 14.57 2.66 -8.84
N TYR A 114 15.25 3.44 -7.98
CA TYR A 114 16.35 2.90 -7.18
C TYR A 114 15.81 2.24 -5.90
N VAL A 115 16.21 1.00 -5.65
CA VAL A 115 15.87 0.26 -4.42
C VAL A 115 16.58 0.90 -3.23
N LYS A 116 15.83 1.59 -2.37
CA LYS A 116 16.34 2.19 -1.13
C LYS A 116 16.34 1.18 0.00
N VAL A 117 15.23 0.47 0.16
CA VAL A 117 15.03 -0.55 1.19
C VAL A 117 14.57 -1.81 0.50
N ALA A 118 15.08 -2.95 0.95
CA ALA A 118 14.64 -4.26 0.48
C ALA A 118 14.60 -5.22 1.66
N TYR A 119 13.56 -6.03 1.72
CA TYR A 119 13.40 -7.12 2.65
C TYR A 119 13.31 -8.43 1.88
N HIS A 120 13.85 -9.50 2.44
CA HIS A 120 13.58 -10.87 2.02
C HIS A 120 12.71 -11.50 3.11
N GLY A 121 11.43 -11.75 2.80
CA GLY A 121 10.42 -11.98 3.84
C GLY A 121 10.40 -10.82 4.84
N PHE A 122 10.66 -11.09 6.13
CA PHE A 122 10.79 -10.05 7.17
C PHE A 122 12.23 -9.62 7.48
N ARG A 123 13.22 -10.22 6.81
CA ARG A 123 14.63 -9.90 7.03
C ARG A 123 15.06 -8.72 6.17
N LEU A 124 15.51 -7.65 6.81
CA LEU A 124 16.10 -6.51 6.10
C LEU A 124 17.38 -6.95 5.35
N MET A 125 17.45 -6.66 4.06
CA MET A 125 18.63 -6.92 3.25
C MET A 125 19.71 -5.86 3.52
N SER A 126 20.96 -6.33 3.68
CA SER A 126 22.13 -5.48 3.77
C SER A 126 22.37 -4.70 2.47
N LYS A 127 23.20 -3.65 2.56
CA LYS A 127 23.58 -2.86 1.38
C LYS A 127 24.28 -3.70 0.32
N SER A 128 25.16 -4.62 0.73
CA SER A 128 25.89 -5.51 -0.20
C SER A 128 24.95 -6.47 -0.91
N GLU A 129 24.01 -7.10 -0.20
CA GLU A 129 22.99 -7.96 -0.81
C GLU A 129 22.15 -7.17 -1.83
N LYS A 130 21.65 -5.98 -1.47
CA LYS A 130 20.87 -5.13 -2.38
C LYS A 130 21.64 -4.75 -3.64
N VAL A 131 22.91 -4.37 -3.50
CA VAL A 131 23.75 -4.00 -4.66
C VAL A 131 24.05 -5.22 -5.53
N ALA A 132 24.29 -6.38 -4.93
CA ALA A 132 24.49 -7.61 -5.69
C ALA A 132 23.22 -8.03 -6.47
N THR A 133 22.04 -7.85 -5.89
CA THR A 133 20.77 -8.24 -6.51
C THR A 133 20.23 -7.22 -7.51
N TYR A 134 20.21 -5.93 -7.15
CA TYR A 134 19.54 -4.85 -7.89
C TYR A 134 20.48 -3.72 -8.34
N GLY A 135 21.77 -3.80 -8.00
CA GLY A 135 22.75 -2.76 -8.33
C GLY A 135 23.34 -2.87 -9.73
N ASN A 136 22.96 -3.87 -10.51
CA ASN A 136 23.46 -4.03 -11.87
C ASN A 136 22.87 -2.96 -12.80
N THR A 137 23.69 -1.98 -13.18
CA THR A 137 23.29 -0.88 -14.07
C THR A 137 23.11 -1.30 -15.53
N PHE A 138 23.62 -2.47 -15.93
CA PHE A 138 23.48 -2.99 -17.30
C PHE A 138 22.15 -3.72 -17.55
N THR A 139 21.53 -4.24 -16.50
CA THR A 139 20.20 -4.86 -16.53
C THR A 139 19.28 -4.02 -15.66
N ARG A 140 18.74 -2.96 -16.24
CA ARG A 140 17.80 -2.10 -15.52
C ARG A 140 16.48 -2.87 -15.39
N ASP A 141 16.28 -3.51 -14.24
CA ASP A 141 15.00 -4.11 -13.90
C ASP A 141 13.95 -3.00 -14.01
N ALA A 142 12.98 -3.18 -14.90
CA ALA A 142 11.95 -2.18 -15.14
C ALA A 142 10.89 -2.18 -14.00
N PHE A 143 10.91 -3.23 -13.17
CA PHE A 143 10.03 -3.45 -12.01
C PHE A 143 8.54 -3.39 -12.35
N ASP A 144 8.18 -3.66 -13.60
CA ASP A 144 6.82 -3.55 -14.16
C ASP A 144 6.38 -4.85 -14.89
N GLY A 145 7.25 -5.86 -14.94
CA GLY A 145 6.98 -7.16 -15.53
C GLY A 145 6.14 -8.08 -14.63
N PRO A 146 5.72 -9.25 -15.14
CA PRO A 146 4.85 -10.18 -14.43
C PRO A 146 5.49 -10.76 -13.17
N ASP A 147 6.81 -10.67 -13.01
CA ASP A 147 7.53 -11.10 -11.81
C ASP A 147 7.42 -10.09 -10.66
N TYR A 148 6.92 -8.87 -10.94
CA TYR A 148 6.75 -7.81 -9.96
C TYR A 148 5.26 -7.53 -9.70
N ALA A 149 4.93 -7.17 -8.46
CA ALA A 149 3.59 -6.73 -8.08
C ALA A 149 3.66 -5.43 -7.28
N HIS A 150 2.85 -4.43 -7.67
CA HIS A 150 2.81 -3.13 -7.00
C HIS A 150 1.72 -3.10 -5.92
N ILE A 151 2.11 -2.70 -4.70
CA ILE A 151 1.20 -2.56 -3.57
C ILE A 151 0.59 -1.16 -3.60
N ASP A 152 -0.30 -0.94 -4.55
CA ASP A 152 -0.90 0.36 -4.82
C ASP A 152 -2.31 0.51 -4.25
N THR A 153 -2.86 -0.49 -3.58
CA THR A 153 -4.16 -0.40 -2.90
C THR A 153 -4.03 -0.82 -1.46
N LEU A 154 -4.95 -0.36 -0.61
CA LEU A 154 -5.00 -0.78 0.80
C LEU A 154 -5.37 -2.27 0.92
N PHE A 155 -6.13 -2.81 -0.05
CA PHE A 155 -6.44 -4.24 -0.13
C PHE A 155 -5.18 -5.12 -0.27
N SER A 156 -4.13 -4.61 -0.89
CA SER A 156 -2.91 -5.37 -1.18
C SER A 156 -1.94 -5.46 0.02
N LEU A 157 -2.23 -4.78 1.14
CA LEU A 157 -1.35 -4.77 2.31
C LEU A 157 -1.31 -6.13 3.02
N ALA A 158 -2.49 -6.74 3.21
CA ALA A 158 -2.61 -8.09 3.77
C ALA A 158 -1.87 -9.13 2.93
N GLU A 159 -2.01 -9.06 1.60
CA GLU A 159 -1.31 -9.96 0.67
C GLU A 159 0.21 -9.78 0.72
N ALA A 160 0.70 -8.54 0.82
CA ALA A 160 2.13 -8.27 0.96
C ALA A 160 2.70 -8.84 2.26
N TYR A 161 1.96 -8.72 3.37
CA TYR A 161 2.33 -9.32 4.64
C TYR A 161 2.37 -10.84 4.58
N LEU A 162 1.32 -11.45 4.00
CA LEU A 162 1.26 -12.90 3.81
C LEU A 162 2.39 -13.39 2.91
N PHE A 163 2.72 -12.67 1.84
CA PHE A 163 3.87 -12.96 0.99
C PHE A 163 5.18 -12.98 1.80
N ALA A 164 5.39 -12.01 2.69
CA ALA A 164 6.56 -11.99 3.56
C ALA A 164 6.66 -13.23 4.46
N GLN A 165 5.54 -13.62 5.08
CA GLN A 165 5.46 -14.82 5.92
C GLN A 165 5.73 -16.10 5.11
N LEU A 166 5.17 -16.19 3.90
CA LEU A 166 5.38 -17.33 3.01
C LEU A 166 6.84 -17.49 2.59
N VAL A 167 7.52 -16.37 2.28
CA VAL A 167 8.96 -16.39 1.99
C VAL A 167 9.76 -16.88 3.19
N ASP A 168 9.55 -16.28 4.36
CA ASP A 168 10.21 -16.69 5.60
C ASP A 168 9.97 -18.18 5.94
N PHE A 169 8.75 -18.67 5.69
CA PHE A 169 8.39 -20.05 5.94
C PHE A 169 9.02 -21.01 4.92
N LYS A 170 9.04 -20.64 3.63
CA LYS A 170 9.69 -21.41 2.55
C LYS A 170 11.19 -21.55 2.80
N ASP A 171 11.86 -20.47 3.23
CA ASP A 171 13.29 -20.50 3.56
C ASP A 171 13.60 -21.45 4.72
N LYS A 172 12.72 -21.52 5.72
CA LYS A 172 12.85 -22.42 6.89
C LYS A 172 12.42 -23.85 6.59
N ASN A 173 11.53 -24.06 5.62
CA ASN A 173 10.94 -25.36 5.26
C ASN A 173 10.89 -25.56 3.73
N PRO A 174 12.04 -25.71 3.05
CA PRO A 174 12.10 -25.71 1.59
C PRO A 174 11.25 -26.79 0.92
N GLU A 175 10.99 -27.90 1.61
CA GLU A 175 10.22 -29.06 1.15
C GLU A 175 8.70 -28.93 1.33
N LYS A 176 8.22 -28.00 2.16
CA LYS A 176 6.79 -27.90 2.54
C LYS A 176 5.94 -27.05 1.61
N ILE A 177 6.57 -26.17 0.84
CA ILE A 177 5.90 -25.32 -0.16
C ILE A 177 6.64 -25.56 -1.46
N SER A 178 5.98 -26.00 -2.53
CA SER A 178 6.60 -26.24 -3.84
C SER A 178 6.89 -24.93 -4.56
#